data_AF-A0A3A9DSN3-F1
#
_entry.id   AF-A0A3A9DSN3-F1
#
_cell.length_a   1.000
_cell.length_b   1.000
_cell.length_c   1.000
_cell.angle_alpha   90.00
_cell.angle_beta   90.00
_cell.angle_gamma   90.00
#
_symmetry.space_group_name_H-M   'P 1'
#
loop_
_entity.id
_entity.type
_entity.pdbx_description
1 polymer ?
#
loop_
_entity_poly.entity_id
_entity_poly.type
_entity_poly.pdbx_seq_one_letter_code
_entity_poly.pdbx_strand_id
1 'polypeptide(L)'
;MEEFLNEMKSKVYVKTDKNNRIIRCEGGYTTPEDLTGWIYIDEGTGDKYNLCQSHYFDGGLYDVDSIPRYKLVDGAPVLRSDTEMEADRAALPIPESIPSVKELGRVHIRASTARAK
;
A
#
# COMPACT_ATOMS: atom_id res chain seq x y z
N MET A 1 22.77 -0.78 -30.25
CA MET A 1 23.06 -0.79 -28.81
C MET A 1 21.89 -0.25 -28.00
N GLU A 2 21.21 0.82 -28.42
CA GLU A 2 20.00 1.33 -27.74
C GLU A 2 18.80 0.36 -27.80
N GLU A 3 18.59 -0.34 -28.92
CA GLU A 3 17.49 -1.33 -29.02
C GLU A 3 17.64 -2.50 -28.03
N PHE A 4 18.87 -2.97 -27.78
CA PHE A 4 19.13 -4.08 -26.86
C PHE A 4 18.90 -3.70 -25.38
N LEU A 5 19.08 -2.42 -25.04
CA LEU A 5 18.76 -1.92 -23.70
C LEU A 5 17.26 -1.73 -23.51
N ASN A 6 16.51 -1.49 -24.59
CA ASN A 6 15.07 -1.34 -24.53
C ASN A 6 14.36 -2.66 -24.15
N GLU A 7 14.90 -3.81 -24.57
CA GLU A 7 14.38 -5.13 -24.17
C GLU A 7 14.60 -5.46 -22.68
N MET A 8 15.52 -4.75 -22.01
CA MET A 8 15.84 -4.98 -20.59
C MET A 8 15.13 -4.00 -19.65
N LYS A 9 14.32 -3.07 -20.18
CA LYS A 9 13.57 -2.13 -19.36
C LYS A 9 12.28 -2.74 -18.84
N SER A 10 12.05 -2.53 -17.56
CA SER A 10 10.79 -2.83 -16.91
C SER A 10 9.90 -1.61 -16.91
N LYS A 11 8.66 -1.81 -17.35
CA LYS A 11 7.60 -0.80 -17.24
C LYS A 11 7.08 -0.75 -15.82
N VAL A 12 6.69 0.44 -15.40
CA VAL A 12 6.17 0.70 -14.05
C VAL A 12 4.71 1.13 -14.15
N TYR A 13 3.90 0.48 -13.33
CA TYR A 13 2.48 0.73 -13.24
C TYR A 13 2.04 0.97 -11.80
N VAL A 14 1.03 1.82 -11.63
CA VAL A 14 0.43 2.09 -10.32
C VAL A 14 -1.07 1.81 -10.31
N LYS A 15 -1.61 1.50 -9.13
CA LYS A 15 -3.04 1.59 -8.85
C LYS A 15 -3.30 2.75 -7.92
N THR A 16 -4.39 3.45 -8.18
CA THR A 16 -4.89 4.50 -7.31
C THR A 16 -6.19 4.09 -6.65
N ASP A 17 -6.49 4.70 -5.51
CA ASP A 17 -7.83 4.68 -4.94
C ASP A 17 -8.72 5.79 -5.55
N LYS A 18 -9.95 5.90 -5.03
CA LYS A 18 -10.93 6.90 -5.48
C LYS A 18 -10.49 8.37 -5.33
N ASN A 19 -9.48 8.65 -4.52
CA ASN A 19 -8.94 9.98 -4.27
C ASN A 19 -7.60 10.20 -5.02
N ASN A 20 -7.30 9.34 -6.00
CA ASN A 20 -6.04 9.34 -6.75
C ASN A 20 -4.78 9.10 -5.88
N ARG A 21 -4.93 8.53 -4.69
CA ARG A 21 -3.78 8.15 -3.85
C ARG A 21 -3.20 6.85 -4.38
N ILE A 22 -1.89 6.78 -4.54
CA ILE A 22 -1.22 5.59 -5.06
C ILE A 22 -1.17 4.54 -3.96
N ILE A 23 -1.79 3.38 -4.21
CA ILE A 23 -1.90 2.29 -3.23
C ILE A 23 -1.07 1.06 -3.60
N ARG A 24 -0.63 0.96 -4.87
CA ARG A 24 0.28 -0.07 -5.38
C ARG A 24 1.19 0.52 -6.46
N CYS A 25 2.38 -0.05 -6.57
CA CYS A 25 3.37 0.26 -7.61
C CYS A 25 4.10 -1.02 -7.95
N GLU A 26 4.01 -1.47 -9.20
CA GLU A 26 4.57 -2.72 -9.68
C GLU A 26 5.34 -2.51 -10.98
N GLY A 27 6.38 -3.32 -11.17
CA GLY A 27 7.17 -3.31 -12.39
C GLY A 27 8.09 -4.52 -12.45
N GLY A 28 8.53 -4.87 -13.65
CA GLY A 28 9.38 -6.04 -13.89
C GLY A 28 8.80 -7.31 -13.27
N TYR A 29 9.53 -7.89 -12.30
CA TYR A 29 9.19 -9.17 -11.65
C TYR A 29 7.85 -9.17 -10.92
N THR A 30 7.37 -8.00 -10.49
CA THR A 30 6.13 -7.90 -9.73
C THR A 30 4.95 -7.43 -10.57
N THR A 31 5.16 -7.22 -11.88
CA THR A 31 4.09 -6.79 -12.79
C THR A 31 3.02 -7.87 -12.88
N PRO A 32 1.75 -7.56 -12.61
CA PRO A 32 0.66 -8.51 -12.79
C PRO A 32 0.39 -8.75 -14.28
N GLU A 33 -0.11 -9.96 -14.60
CA GLU A 33 -0.53 -10.30 -15.96
C GLU A 33 -1.73 -9.45 -16.42
N ASP A 34 -2.67 -9.18 -15.51
CA ASP A 34 -3.82 -8.32 -15.76
C ASP A 34 -3.57 -6.88 -15.30
N LEU A 35 -3.45 -5.99 -16.28
CA LEU A 35 -3.25 -4.55 -16.10
C LEU A 35 -4.57 -3.75 -16.05
N THR A 36 -5.72 -4.40 -15.91
CA THR A 36 -7.00 -3.71 -15.70
C THR A 36 -6.95 -2.83 -14.46
N GLY A 37 -7.22 -1.54 -14.66
CA GLY A 37 -7.19 -0.51 -13.62
C GLY A 37 -5.79 -0.07 -13.18
N TRP A 38 -4.73 -0.49 -13.87
CA TRP A 38 -3.38 0.01 -13.65
C TRP A 38 -3.06 1.17 -14.61
N ILE A 39 -2.19 2.08 -14.16
CA ILE A 39 -1.78 3.25 -14.93
C ILE A 39 -0.27 3.18 -15.12
N TYR A 40 0.19 3.23 -16.37
CA TYR A 40 1.61 3.31 -16.71
C TYR A 40 2.17 4.68 -16.32
N ILE A 41 3.34 4.71 -15.67
CA ILE A 41 3.96 5.96 -15.21
C ILE A 41 5.41 6.15 -15.65
N ASP A 42 6.15 5.08 -15.93
CA ASP A 42 7.60 5.14 -16.17
C ASP A 42 8.15 3.81 -16.73
N GLU A 43 9.40 3.80 -17.18
CA GLU A 43 10.14 2.58 -17.53
C GLU A 43 11.66 2.75 -17.38
N GLY A 44 12.34 1.66 -17.01
CA GLY A 44 13.79 1.71 -16.83
C GLY A 44 14.42 0.39 -16.39
N THR A 45 15.69 0.42 -16.01
CA THR A 45 16.46 -0.79 -15.64
C THR A 45 16.87 -0.79 -14.16
N GLY A 46 16.98 -1.99 -13.59
CA GLY A 46 17.42 -2.21 -12.20
C GLY A 46 16.28 -2.28 -11.18
N ASP A 47 16.65 -2.48 -9.91
CA ASP A 47 15.71 -2.78 -8.82
C ASP A 47 14.63 -1.72 -8.62
N LYS A 48 14.94 -0.45 -8.92
CA LYS A 48 13.96 0.63 -8.90
C LYS A 48 12.71 0.31 -9.74
N TYR A 49 12.90 -0.28 -10.92
CA TYR A 49 11.83 -0.59 -11.88
C TYR A 49 11.37 -2.06 -11.80
N ASN A 50 12.19 -2.95 -11.22
CA ASN A 50 11.87 -4.38 -11.07
C ASN A 50 11.20 -4.75 -9.74
N LEU A 51 11.37 -3.93 -8.71
CA LEU A 51 10.91 -4.16 -7.34
C LEU A 51 10.27 -2.87 -6.80
N CYS A 52 9.33 -2.32 -7.58
CA CYS A 52 8.85 -0.95 -7.41
C CYS A 52 8.25 -0.68 -6.02
N GLN A 53 7.64 -1.69 -5.40
CA GLN A 53 7.01 -1.55 -4.09
C GLN A 53 7.99 -1.07 -3.01
N SER A 54 9.25 -1.53 -3.03
CA SER A 54 10.28 -1.15 -2.05
C SER A 54 11.30 -0.12 -2.56
N HIS A 55 11.46 0.03 -3.88
CA HIS A 55 12.55 0.82 -4.46
C HIS A 55 12.13 2.00 -5.34
N TYR A 56 10.87 2.11 -5.77
CA TYR A 56 10.49 3.16 -6.72
C TYR A 56 10.31 4.52 -6.05
N PHE A 57 9.67 4.53 -4.88
CA PHE A 57 9.35 5.74 -4.14
C PHE A 57 10.29 5.95 -2.96
N ASP A 58 10.81 7.17 -2.84
CA ASP A 58 11.68 7.53 -1.72
C ASP A 58 10.90 7.44 -0.39
N GLY A 59 11.40 6.57 0.50
CA GLY A 59 10.78 6.20 1.77
C GLY A 59 9.50 5.36 1.64
N GLY A 60 9.23 4.77 0.47
CA GLY A 60 8.11 3.86 0.24
C GLY A 60 6.75 4.53 0.02
N LEU A 61 5.76 3.70 -0.31
CA LEU A 61 4.38 4.13 -0.65
C LEU A 61 3.57 4.64 0.54
N TYR A 62 3.84 4.11 1.73
CA TYR A 62 3.09 4.40 2.96
C TYR A 62 4.02 4.92 4.04
N ASP A 63 3.49 5.74 4.94
CA ASP A 63 4.19 6.10 6.17
C ASP A 63 4.00 5.01 7.26
N VAL A 64 4.52 5.28 8.45
CA VAL A 64 4.48 4.35 9.59
C VAL A 64 3.06 4.05 10.09
N ASP A 65 2.09 4.91 9.78
CA ASP A 65 0.69 4.77 10.16
C ASP A 65 -0.18 4.27 9.00
N SER A 66 0.46 3.74 7.95
CA SER A 66 -0.20 3.22 6.75
C SER A 66 -0.96 4.27 5.94
N ILE A 67 -0.54 5.55 6.00
CA ILE A 67 -1.08 6.63 5.17
C ILE A 67 -0.35 6.68 3.83
N PRO A 68 -1.06 6.66 2.68
CA PRO A 68 -0.43 6.78 1.36
C PRO A 68 0.30 8.11 1.20
N ARG A 69 1.56 8.07 0.79
CA ARG A 69 2.45 9.24 0.68
C ARG A 69 2.41 9.92 -0.69
N TYR A 70 2.02 9.20 -1.73
CA TYR A 70 2.02 9.69 -3.10
C TYR A 70 0.60 9.70 -3.68
N LYS A 71 0.33 10.67 -4.54
CA LYS A 71 -0.88 10.77 -5.36
C LYS A 71 -0.51 10.84 -6.84
N LEU A 72 -1.44 10.49 -7.70
CA LEU A 72 -1.26 10.61 -9.14
C LEU A 72 -1.87 11.94 -9.62
N VAL A 73 -1.07 12.74 -10.33
CA VAL A 73 -1.49 14.01 -10.94
C VAL A 73 -1.00 13.98 -12.38
N ASP A 74 -1.92 14.09 -13.35
CA ASP A 74 -1.63 14.09 -14.79
C ASP A 74 -0.74 12.91 -15.24
N GLY A 75 -0.98 11.72 -14.65
CA GLY A 75 -0.22 10.50 -14.96
C GLY A 75 1.15 10.41 -14.30
N ALA A 76 1.57 11.41 -13.52
CA ALA A 76 2.83 11.41 -12.78
C ALA A 76 2.60 11.27 -11.27
N PRO A 77 3.42 10.49 -10.56
CA PRO A 77 3.36 10.43 -9.11
C PRO A 77 3.91 11.72 -8.49
N VAL A 78 3.18 12.25 -7.52
CA VAL A 78 3.54 13.46 -6.77
C VAL A 78 3.41 13.18 -5.28
N LEU A 79 4.40 13.62 -4.49
CA LEU A 79 4.34 13.52 -3.04
C LEU A 79 3.18 14.37 -2.50
N ARG A 80 2.41 13.80 -1.58
CA ARG A 80 1.32 14.51 -0.91
C ARG A 80 1.87 15.48 0.11
N SER A 81 1.13 16.57 0.34
CA SER A 81 1.44 17.51 1.41
C SER A 81 1.16 16.90 2.79
N ASP A 82 1.86 17.39 3.81
CA ASP A 82 1.64 16.97 5.20
C ASP A 82 0.19 17.21 5.64
N THR A 83 -0.43 18.30 5.20
CA THR A 83 -1.84 18.60 5.49
C THR A 83 -2.79 17.54 4.93
N GLU A 84 -2.55 17.05 3.71
CA GLU A 84 -3.36 15.98 3.12
C GLU A 84 -3.21 14.66 3.87
N MET A 85 -1.99 14.32 4.30
CA MET A 85 -1.72 13.09 5.05
C MET A 85 -2.27 13.17 6.47
N GLU A 86 -2.19 14.32 7.13
CA GLU A 86 -2.72 14.52 8.48
C GLU A 86 -4.25 14.46 8.50
N ALA A 87 -4.92 14.95 7.44
CA ALA A 87 -6.36 14.79 7.29
C ALA A 87 -6.77 13.31 7.21
N ASP A 88 -6.00 12.47 6.51
CA ASP A 88 -6.24 11.02 6.46
C ASP A 88 -6.00 10.37 7.82
N ARG A 89 -4.95 10.78 8.53
CA ARG A 89 -4.64 10.31 9.89
C ARG A 89 -5.75 10.63 10.87
N ALA A 90 -6.28 11.85 10.83
CA ALA A 90 -7.40 12.28 11.66
C ALA A 90 -8.71 11.55 11.33
N ALA A 91 -8.82 10.99 10.12
CA ALA A 91 -9.98 10.21 9.68
C ALA A 91 -9.87 8.70 10.01
N LEU A 92 -8.73 8.24 10.53
CA LEU A 92 -8.59 6.85 10.97
C LEU A 92 -9.56 6.57 12.13
N PRO A 93 -10.20 5.38 12.15
CA PRO A 93 -11.05 5.00 13.25
C PRO A 93 -10.23 4.96 14.54
N ILE A 94 -10.79 5.53 15.62
CA ILE A 94 -10.21 5.38 16.95
C ILE A 94 -10.21 3.89 17.27
N PRO A 95 -9.07 3.30 17.69
CA PRO A 95 -9.02 1.89 18.03
C PRO A 95 -10.12 1.58 19.04
N GLU A 96 -11.01 0.64 18.72
CA GLU A 96 -11.92 0.12 19.72
C GLU A 96 -11.06 -0.43 20.87
N SER A 97 -11.43 -0.11 22.10
CA SER A 97 -10.70 -0.59 23.27
C SER A 97 -10.65 -2.11 23.21
N ILE A 98 -9.47 -2.67 22.98
CA ILE A 98 -9.30 -4.11 23.03
C ILE A 98 -9.53 -4.53 24.49
N PRO A 99 -10.50 -5.42 24.78
CA PRO A 99 -10.74 -5.86 26.13
C PRO A 99 -9.45 -6.43 26.72
N SER A 100 -9.19 -6.11 27.99
CA SER A 100 -7.98 -6.56 28.68
C SER A 100 -7.85 -8.09 28.58
N VAL A 101 -6.63 -8.61 28.61
CA VAL A 101 -6.36 -10.06 28.76
C VAL A 101 -7.13 -10.63 29.97
N LYS A 102 -7.31 -9.83 31.03
CA LYS A 102 -8.10 -10.19 32.22
C LYS A 102 -9.59 -10.32 31.93
N GLU A 103 -10.10 -9.57 30.98
CA GLU A 103 -11.50 -9.55 30.56
C GLU A 103 -11.81 -10.70 29.58
N LEU A 104 -10.89 -10.98 28.65
CA LEU A 104 -10.93 -12.16 27.78
C LEU A 104 -10.93 -13.48 28.56
N GLY A 105 -10.20 -13.55 29.67
CA GLY A 105 -10.17 -14.72 30.56
C GLY A 105 -11.50 -15.01 31.28
N ARG A 106 -12.37 -14.02 31.50
CA ARG A 106 -13.65 -14.20 32.21
C ARG A 106 -14.75 -14.79 31.32
N VAL A 107 -14.66 -14.62 30.00
CA VAL A 107 -15.62 -15.19 29.04
C VAL A 107 -15.51 -16.71 28.96
N HIS A 108 -14.29 -17.27 29.07
CA HIS A 108 -14.05 -18.72 28.98
C HIS A 108 -14.59 -19.54 30.17
N ILE A 109 -14.77 -18.93 31.35
CA ILE A 109 -15.25 -19.66 32.55
C ILE A 109 -16.78 -19.82 32.55
N ARG A 110 -17.52 -18.96 31.85
CA ARG A 110 -18.99 -19.03 31.80
C ARG A 110 -19.53 -20.07 30.80
N ALA A 111 -18.72 -20.50 29.81
CA ALA A 111 -19.15 -21.49 28.82
C ALA A 111 -18.97 -22.95 29.29
N SER A 112 -18.12 -23.20 30.29
CA SER A 112 -17.77 -24.56 30.75
C SER A 112 -18.60 -25.06 31.94
N THR A 113 -19.41 -24.21 32.58
CA THR A 113 -20.22 -24.61 33.76
C THR A 113 -21.66 -25.03 33.43
N ALA A 114 -22.06 -25.07 32.15
CA ALA A 114 -23.40 -25.48 31.73
C ALA A 114 -23.54 -26.97 31.35
N ARG A 115 -22.49 -27.80 31.49
CA ARG A 115 -22.48 -29.20 31.06
C ARG A 115 -22.21 -30.18 32.20
N ALA A 116 -22.95 -30.05 33.29
CA ALA A 116 -23.04 -31.07 34.33
C ALA A 116 -24.46 -31.11 34.90
N LYS A 117 -25.34 -31.87 34.25
CA LYS A 117 -26.56 -32.40 34.86
C LYS A 117 -26.96 -33.69 34.18
#